data_AF-A0A9E5R125-F1
#
_entry.id   AF-A0A9E5R125-F1
#
_cell.length_a   1.000
_cell.length_b   1.000
_cell.length_c   1.000
_cell.angle_alpha   90.00
_cell.angle_beta   90.00
_cell.angle_gamma   90.00
#
_symmetry.space_group_name_H-M   'P 1'
#
loop_
_entity.id
_entity.type
_entity.pdbx_description
1 polymer ?
#
loop_
_entity_poly.entity_id
_entity_poly.type
_entity_poly.pdbx_seq_one_letter_code
_entity_poly.pdbx_strand_id
1 'polypeptide(L)'
;MRRFLASLLISLVLGIGAGVFLGWTRLPVEEDAGALCQLSRTHREDYTVMVARGYQGMLAQGIDANEGRIAAMRNLLPLNADYDLACQQADENTIDNIPAWVQEVTERALSSGEDLQDICDLAALSAAFGRQIPGYADRPGTVCDQFHARAE
;
A
#
# COMPACT_ATOMS: atom_id res chain seq x y z
N MET A 1 -53.94 -15.98 19.30
CA MET A 1 -52.67 -15.20 19.38
C MET A 1 -51.48 -16.01 19.90
N ARG A 2 -51.55 -16.76 21.03
CA ARG A 2 -50.41 -17.56 21.54
C ARG A 2 -49.75 -18.50 20.52
N ARG A 3 -50.53 -19.18 19.68
CA ARG A 3 -50.01 -20.09 18.63
C ARG A 3 -49.17 -19.36 17.57
N PHE A 4 -49.54 -18.12 17.24
CA PHE A 4 -48.85 -17.29 16.25
C PHE A 4 -47.53 -16.75 16.80
N LEU A 5 -47.52 -16.34 18.08
CA LEU A 5 -46.30 -15.92 18.78
C LEU A 5 -45.29 -17.08 18.90
N ALA A 6 -45.76 -18.30 19.19
CA ALA A 6 -44.90 -19.47 19.31
C ALA A 6 -44.22 -19.83 17.96
N SER A 7 -44.96 -19.83 16.85
CA SER A 7 -44.37 -20.13 15.54
C SER A 7 -43.36 -19.08 15.10
N LEU A 8 -43.62 -17.80 15.41
CA LEU A 8 -42.71 -16.70 15.11
C LEU A 8 -41.38 -16.86 15.86
N LEU A 9 -41.44 -17.15 17.16
CA LEU A 9 -40.26 -17.30 18.00
C LEU A 9 -39.39 -18.50 17.57
N ILE A 10 -40.03 -19.62 17.18
CA ILE A 10 -39.31 -20.80 16.65
C ILE A 10 -38.59 -20.47 15.34
N SER A 11 -39.26 -19.78 14.41
CA SER A 11 -38.64 -19.39 13.13
C SER A 11 -37.47 -18.43 13.33
N LEU A 12 -37.56 -17.51 14.30
CA LEU A 12 -36.49 -16.57 14.63
C LEU A 12 -35.25 -17.28 15.17
N VAL A 13 -35.44 -18.20 16.12
CA VAL A 13 -34.33 -18.96 16.71
C VAL A 13 -33.65 -19.85 15.67
N LEU A 14 -34.43 -20.49 14.79
CA LEU A 14 -33.88 -21.28 13.68
C LEU A 14 -33.12 -20.41 12.69
N GLY A 15 -33.63 -19.23 12.34
CA GLY A 15 -32.97 -18.30 11.43
C GLY A 15 -31.64 -17.78 11.99
N ILE A 16 -31.63 -17.34 13.25
CA ILE A 16 -30.40 -16.88 13.92
C ILE A 16 -29.39 -18.01 14.04
N GLY A 17 -29.84 -19.19 14.48
CA GLY A 17 -28.97 -20.37 14.61
C GLY A 17 -28.35 -20.78 13.28
N ALA A 18 -29.14 -20.83 12.21
CA ALA A 18 -28.66 -21.14 10.88
C ALA A 18 -27.69 -20.08 10.34
N GLY A 19 -27.98 -18.79 10.56
CA GLY A 19 -27.12 -17.69 10.13
C GLY A 19 -25.74 -17.73 10.79
N VAL A 20 -25.68 -17.90 12.11
CA VAL A 20 -24.42 -18.02 12.85
C VAL A 20 -23.66 -19.28 12.45
N PHE A 21 -24.35 -20.41 12.28
CA PHE A 21 -23.73 -21.65 11.89
C PHE A 21 -23.09 -21.57 10.49
N LEU A 22 -23.81 -21.00 9.52
CA LEU A 22 -23.30 -20.82 8.16
C LEU A 22 -22.15 -19.81 8.10
N GLY A 23 -22.28 -18.67 8.81
CA GLY A 23 -21.25 -17.64 8.85
C GLY A 23 -19.95 -18.08 9.53
N TRP A 24 -20.02 -18.91 10.57
CA TRP A 24 -18.82 -19.34 11.30
C TRP A 24 -18.15 -20.58 10.69
N THR A 25 -18.90 -21.51 10.10
CA THR A 25 -18.35 -22.84 9.77
C THR A 25 -18.27 -23.17 8.29
N ARG A 26 -19.06 -22.53 7.43
CA ARG A 26 -19.26 -22.97 6.03
C ARG A 26 -18.91 -21.95 4.97
N LEU A 27 -18.68 -20.69 5.34
CA LEU A 27 -18.15 -19.67 4.45
C LEU A 27 -16.72 -19.34 4.87
N PRO A 28 -15.73 -20.21 4.58
CA PRO A 28 -14.36 -19.73 4.59
C PRO A 28 -14.33 -18.56 3.61
N VAL A 29 -13.97 -17.37 4.10
CA VAL A 29 -13.56 -16.30 3.21
C VAL A 29 -12.34 -16.87 2.52
N GLU A 30 -12.52 -17.30 1.27
CA GLU A 30 -11.39 -17.64 0.43
C GLU A 30 -10.69 -16.30 0.20
N GLU A 31 -9.73 -16.02 1.08
CA GLU A 31 -8.73 -14.99 0.84
C GLU A 31 -7.97 -15.51 -0.36
N ASP A 32 -8.45 -15.13 -1.55
CA ASP A 32 -7.66 -15.23 -2.76
C ASP A 32 -6.47 -14.30 -2.50
N ALA A 33 -5.41 -14.89 -1.96
CA ALA A 33 -4.17 -14.23 -1.60
C ALA A 33 -3.45 -13.90 -2.91
N GLY A 34 -4.08 -13.04 -3.70
CA GLY A 34 -3.54 -12.51 -4.93
C GLY A 34 -2.20 -11.89 -4.60
N ALA A 35 -1.18 -12.28 -5.36
CA ALA A 35 0.15 -11.71 -5.20
C ALA A 35 0.06 -10.18 -5.33
N LEU A 36 0.85 -9.44 -4.55
CA LEU A 36 0.80 -7.95 -4.54
C LEU A 36 1.05 -7.34 -5.94
N CYS A 37 1.74 -8.06 -6.82
CA CYS A 37 1.91 -7.69 -8.22
C CYS A 37 0.61 -7.71 -9.06
N GLN A 38 -0.39 -8.52 -8.68
CA GLN A 38 -1.70 -8.62 -9.35
C GLN A 38 -2.65 -7.49 -8.96
N LEU A 39 -2.31 -6.70 -7.94
CA LEU A 39 -3.05 -5.49 -7.63
C LEU A 39 -3.12 -4.59 -8.86
N SER A 40 -4.27 -3.94 -9.05
CA SER A 40 -4.39 -2.89 -10.05
C SER A 40 -3.30 -1.83 -9.84
N ARG A 41 -2.89 -1.16 -10.93
CA ARG A 41 -1.83 -0.15 -10.90
C ARG A 41 -2.00 0.86 -9.75
N THR A 42 -3.20 1.43 -9.60
CA THR A 42 -3.53 2.41 -8.54
C THR A 42 -3.26 1.86 -7.14
N HIS A 43 -3.68 0.63 -6.84
CA HIS A 43 -3.43 0.02 -5.52
C HIS A 43 -1.94 -0.22 -5.24
N ARG A 44 -1.13 -0.45 -6.28
CA ARG A 44 0.33 -0.58 -6.13
C ARG A 44 0.99 0.78 -5.90
N GLU A 45 0.45 1.84 -6.50
CA GLU A 45 0.86 3.22 -6.23
C GLU A 45 0.55 3.59 -4.79
N ASP A 46 -0.69 3.34 -4.33
CA ASP A 46 -1.11 3.55 -2.93
C ASP A 46 -0.20 2.79 -1.94
N TYR A 47 0.11 1.54 -2.26
CA TYR A 47 1.05 0.74 -1.46
C TYR A 47 2.45 1.35 -1.45
N THR A 48 2.93 1.87 -2.59
CA THR A 48 4.23 2.51 -2.70
C THR A 48 4.28 3.79 -1.86
N VAL A 49 3.21 4.60 -1.85
CA VAL A 49 3.07 5.79 -0.97
C VAL A 49 3.12 5.39 0.49
N MET A 50 2.42 4.33 0.90
CA MET A 50 2.46 3.82 2.27
C MET A 50 3.87 3.40 2.69
N VAL A 51 4.63 2.73 1.81
CA VAL A 51 6.03 2.37 2.09
C VAL A 51 6.92 3.62 2.17
N ALA A 52 6.69 4.62 1.32
CA ALA A 52 7.43 5.89 1.34
C ALA A 52 7.20 6.68 2.63
N ARG A 53 5.95 6.79 3.10
CA ARG A 53 5.60 7.35 4.42
C ARG A 53 6.28 6.57 5.55
N GLY A 54 6.28 5.24 5.47
CA GLY A 54 6.96 4.39 6.44
C GLY A 54 8.47 4.66 6.50
N TYR A 55 9.11 4.86 5.34
CA TYR A 55 10.51 5.25 5.25
C TYR A 55 10.79 6.60 5.93
N GLN A 56 9.96 7.62 5.70
CA GLN A 56 10.10 8.92 6.37
C GLN A 56 9.89 8.82 7.89
N GLY A 57 8.90 8.04 8.33
CA GLY A 57 8.67 7.78 9.75
C GLY A 57 9.90 7.14 10.43
N MET A 58 10.62 6.26 9.73
CA MET A 58 11.87 5.69 10.24
C MET A 58 12.97 6.74 10.38
N LEU A 59 13.14 7.63 9.39
CA LEU A 59 14.11 8.73 9.47
C LEU A 59 13.81 9.68 10.63
N ALA A 60 12.53 10.01 10.85
CA ALA A 60 12.08 10.85 11.96
C ALA A 60 12.37 10.24 13.34
N GLN A 61 12.43 8.90 13.43
CA GLN A 61 12.82 8.18 14.63
C GLN A 61 14.35 8.08 14.81
N GLY A 62 15.13 8.68 13.92
CA GLY A 62 16.59 8.63 13.93
C GLY A 62 17.17 7.29 13.44
N ILE A 63 16.38 6.49 12.73
CA ILE A 63 16.89 5.27 12.09
C ILE A 63 17.77 5.68 10.91
N ASP A 64 18.88 4.95 10.73
CA ASP A 64 19.83 5.21 9.66
C ASP A 64 19.17 5.15 8.27
N ALA A 65 19.53 6.08 7.40
CA ALA A 65 18.92 6.19 6.08
C ALA A 65 19.14 4.95 5.21
N ASN A 66 20.27 4.26 5.35
CA ASN A 66 20.54 3.03 4.63
C ASN A 66 19.72 1.85 5.20
N GLU A 67 19.51 1.79 6.51
CA GLU A 67 18.61 0.80 7.13
C GLU A 67 17.15 1.01 6.69
N GLY A 68 16.66 2.25 6.73
CA GLY A 68 15.32 2.60 6.23
C GLY A 68 15.15 2.24 4.74
N ARG A 69 16.17 2.53 3.92
CA ARG A 69 16.18 2.17 2.49
C ARG A 69 16.08 0.65 2.28
N ILE A 70 16.82 -0.14 3.06
CA ILE A 70 16.78 -1.61 2.99
C ILE A 70 15.39 -2.12 3.40
N ALA A 71 14.79 -1.56 4.45
CA ALA A 71 13.44 -1.91 4.88
C ALA A 71 12.39 -1.59 3.81
N ALA A 72 12.46 -0.39 3.23
CA ALA A 72 11.56 0.01 2.14
C ALA A 72 11.72 -0.89 0.91
N MET A 73 12.96 -1.21 0.50
CA MET A 73 13.21 -2.17 -0.58
C MET A 73 12.57 -3.53 -0.28
N ARG A 74 12.76 -4.06 0.93
CA ARG A 74 12.17 -5.35 1.34
C ARG A 74 10.65 -5.33 1.24
N ASN A 75 10.01 -4.24 1.61
CA ASN A 75 8.56 -4.10 1.55
C ASN A 75 8.04 -3.97 0.10
N LEU A 76 8.84 -3.42 -0.81
CA LEU A 76 8.48 -3.31 -2.24
C LEU A 76 8.81 -4.57 -3.05
N LEU A 77 9.66 -5.48 -2.55
CA LEU A 77 10.02 -6.73 -3.24
C LEU A 77 8.81 -7.55 -3.73
N PRO A 78 7.72 -7.71 -2.96
CA PRO A 78 6.54 -8.45 -3.41
C PRO A 78 5.80 -7.84 -4.61
N LEU A 79 6.07 -6.58 -4.96
CA LEU A 79 5.55 -5.95 -6.18
C LEU A 79 6.33 -6.36 -7.43
N ASN A 80 7.55 -6.88 -7.27
CA ASN A 80 8.41 -7.22 -8.39
C ASN A 80 7.89 -8.44 -9.15
N ALA A 81 8.00 -8.39 -10.48
CA ALA A 81 7.61 -9.44 -11.40
C ALA A 81 8.24 -10.81 -11.08
N ASP A 82 9.49 -10.79 -10.62
CA ASP A 82 10.29 -11.98 -10.37
C ASP A 82 10.05 -12.58 -8.96
N TYR A 83 9.26 -11.92 -8.11
CA TYR A 83 9.07 -12.36 -6.72
C TYR A 83 8.23 -13.64 -6.61
N ASP A 84 7.21 -13.80 -7.47
CA ASP A 84 6.28 -14.92 -7.45
C ASP A 84 6.00 -15.43 -8.87
N LEU A 85 5.79 -16.74 -9.02
CA LEU A 85 5.33 -17.36 -10.27
C LEU A 85 4.01 -16.77 -10.75
N ALA A 86 3.14 -16.37 -9.82
CA ALA A 86 1.88 -15.70 -10.13
C ALA A 86 2.08 -14.32 -10.78
N CYS A 87 3.22 -13.67 -10.52
CA CYS A 87 3.57 -12.36 -11.09
C CYS A 87 4.16 -12.48 -12.49
N GLN A 88 4.89 -13.55 -12.78
CA GLN A 88 5.49 -13.79 -14.11
C GLN A 88 4.44 -13.97 -15.21
N GLN A 89 3.21 -14.33 -14.85
CA GLN A 89 2.10 -14.50 -15.79
C GLN A 89 1.29 -13.21 -16.03
N ALA A 90 1.57 -12.14 -15.29
CA ALA A 90 0.84 -10.87 -15.37
C ALA A 90 1.40 -9.96 -16.48
N ASP A 91 1.06 -10.28 -17.74
CA ASP A 91 1.73 -9.78 -18.96
C ASP A 91 1.84 -8.25 -19.15
N GLU A 92 0.87 -7.45 -18.68
CA GLU A 92 0.81 -6.01 -19.06
C GLU A 92 1.16 -5.01 -17.96
N ASN A 93 1.48 -5.45 -16.75
CA ASN A 93 1.65 -4.53 -15.62
C ASN A 93 2.77 -4.91 -14.66
N THR A 94 3.71 -5.77 -15.05
CA THR A 94 4.82 -6.18 -14.19
C THR A 94 5.77 -5.02 -13.83
N ILE A 95 6.29 -5.07 -12.60
CA ILE A 95 7.32 -4.14 -12.13
C ILE A 95 8.65 -4.88 -12.13
N ASP A 96 9.47 -4.62 -13.13
CA ASP A 96 10.76 -5.31 -13.27
C ASP A 96 11.87 -4.62 -12.47
N ASN A 97 11.72 -3.32 -12.23
CA ASN A 97 12.72 -2.49 -11.56
C ASN A 97 12.05 -1.58 -10.53
N ILE A 98 12.12 -1.96 -9.25
CA ILE A 98 11.50 -1.22 -8.15
C ILE A 98 11.99 0.23 -8.07
N PRO A 99 13.29 0.54 -8.11
CA PRO A 99 13.75 1.93 -8.14
C PRO A 99 13.16 2.75 -9.29
N ALA A 100 13.07 2.18 -10.49
CA ALA A 100 12.47 2.86 -11.64
C ALA A 100 10.96 3.06 -11.46
N TRP A 101 10.26 2.07 -10.91
CA TRP A 101 8.84 2.18 -10.57
C TRP A 101 8.58 3.30 -9.56
N VAL A 102 9.34 3.39 -8.48
CA VAL A 102 9.16 4.45 -7.47
C VAL A 102 9.37 5.84 -8.09
N GLN A 103 10.36 5.99 -8.97
CA GLN A 103 10.55 7.24 -9.73
C GLN A 103 9.32 7.55 -10.59
N GLU A 104 8.82 6.57 -11.35
CA GLU A 104 7.64 6.72 -12.21
C GLU A 104 6.38 7.10 -11.41
N VAL A 105 6.14 6.46 -10.26
CA VAL A 105 5.02 6.80 -9.37
C VAL A 105 5.16 8.23 -8.87
N THR A 106 6.37 8.66 -8.53
CA THR A 106 6.61 10.04 -8.08
C THR A 106 6.36 11.05 -9.19
N GLU A 107 6.84 10.80 -10.40
CA GLU A 107 6.60 11.66 -11.57
C GLU A 107 5.11 11.74 -11.91
N ARG A 108 4.38 10.62 -11.77
CA ARG A 108 2.93 10.58 -11.92
C ARG A 108 2.24 11.43 -10.86
N ALA A 109 2.55 11.25 -9.57
CA ALA A 109 1.97 12.01 -8.46
C ALA A 109 2.19 13.52 -8.63
N LEU A 110 3.38 13.92 -9.12
CA LEU A 110 3.69 15.30 -9.49
C LEU A 110 2.78 15.81 -10.61
N SER A 111 2.58 15.00 -11.66
CA SER A 111 1.77 15.39 -12.83
C SER A 111 0.27 15.45 -12.55
N SER A 112 -0.23 14.60 -11.65
CA SER A 112 -1.65 14.58 -11.24
C SER A 112 -1.98 15.62 -10.17
N GLY A 113 -0.96 16.23 -9.55
CA GLY A 113 -1.14 17.21 -8.49
C GLY A 113 -1.66 16.58 -7.20
N GLU A 114 -1.11 15.43 -6.81
CA GLU A 114 -1.43 14.79 -5.52
C GLU A 114 -0.96 15.63 -4.32
N ASP A 115 -1.27 15.13 -3.12
CA ASP A 115 -0.88 15.78 -1.87
C ASP A 115 0.63 16.01 -1.80
N LEU A 116 1.03 17.19 -1.32
CA LEU A 116 2.43 17.59 -1.29
C LEU A 116 3.27 16.69 -0.37
N GLN A 117 2.69 16.20 0.72
CA GLN A 117 3.37 15.28 1.63
C GLN A 117 3.71 13.97 0.93
N ASP A 118 2.77 13.41 0.15
CA ASP A 118 2.97 12.15 -0.56
C ASP A 118 4.03 12.26 -1.65
N ILE A 119 4.01 13.38 -2.38
CA ILE A 119 5.04 13.72 -3.35
C ILE A 119 6.41 13.79 -2.67
N CYS A 120 6.52 14.42 -1.51
CA CYS A 120 7.78 14.54 -0.76
C CYS A 120 8.27 13.20 -0.23
N ASP A 121 7.38 12.38 0.31
CA ASP A 121 7.69 11.04 0.81
C ASP A 121 8.22 10.15 -0.32
N LEU A 122 7.52 10.14 -1.47
CA LEU A 122 7.91 9.41 -2.67
C LEU A 122 9.24 9.90 -3.24
N ALA A 123 9.44 11.22 -3.34
CA ALA A 123 10.67 11.81 -3.86
C ALA A 123 11.89 11.47 -2.99
N ALA A 124 11.73 11.50 -1.66
CA ALA A 124 12.78 11.12 -0.75
C ALA A 124 13.09 9.62 -0.81
N LEU A 125 12.07 8.76 -0.95
CA LEU A 125 12.28 7.33 -1.18
C LEU A 125 12.99 7.05 -2.52
N SER A 126 12.59 7.73 -3.60
CA SER A 126 13.26 7.67 -4.91
C SER A 126 14.75 8.04 -4.79
N ALA A 127 15.05 9.14 -4.10
CA ALA A 127 16.43 9.58 -3.86
C ALA A 127 17.23 8.57 -3.03
N ALA A 128 16.62 7.93 -2.04
CA ALA A 128 17.24 6.85 -1.28
C ALA A 128 17.62 5.65 -2.18
N PHE A 129 16.87 5.39 -3.25
CA PHE A 129 17.22 4.39 -4.26
C PHE A 129 18.21 4.88 -5.32
N GLY A 130 18.80 6.07 -5.15
CA GLY A 130 19.75 6.66 -6.08
C GLY A 130 19.10 7.24 -7.33
N ARG A 131 17.78 7.45 -7.33
CA ARG A 131 17.03 8.09 -8.42
C ARG A 131 16.67 9.52 -8.02
N GLN A 132 17.31 10.48 -8.66
CA GLN A 132 17.08 11.89 -8.38
C GLN A 132 15.89 12.43 -9.17
N ILE A 133 14.99 13.14 -8.48
CA ILE A 133 13.90 13.89 -9.10
C ILE A 133 14.27 15.38 -9.02
N PRO A 134 14.49 16.06 -10.16
CA PRO A 134 14.87 17.46 -10.18
C PRO A 134 13.90 18.32 -9.37
N GLY A 135 14.43 19.11 -8.43
CA GLY A 135 13.66 20.07 -7.63
C GLY A 135 13.10 19.56 -6.30
N TYR A 136 13.14 18.26 -6.01
CA TYR A 136 12.52 17.69 -4.79
C TYR A 136 13.50 17.06 -3.80
N ALA A 137 14.58 16.40 -4.25
CA ALA A 137 15.44 15.62 -3.34
C ALA A 137 16.96 15.81 -3.52
N ASP A 138 17.40 16.80 -4.30
CA ASP A 138 18.83 16.96 -4.65
C ASP A 138 19.60 17.90 -3.70
N ARG A 139 18.95 18.80 -2.95
CA ARG A 139 19.62 19.82 -2.12
C ARG A 139 18.82 20.27 -0.89
N PRO A 140 19.49 20.70 0.19
CA PRO A 140 18.81 21.40 1.28
C PRO A 140 18.16 22.70 0.79
N GLY A 141 16.93 22.97 1.25
CA GLY A 141 16.07 24.07 0.84
C GLY A 141 15.04 23.73 -0.24
N THR A 142 14.76 22.45 -0.50
CA THR A 142 13.72 22.04 -1.47
C THR A 142 12.32 22.37 -0.95
N VAL A 143 11.32 22.20 -1.82
CA VAL A 143 9.89 22.34 -1.47
C VAL A 143 9.53 21.48 -0.26
N CYS A 144 10.12 20.29 -0.14
CA CYS A 144 9.88 19.37 0.96
C CYS A 144 10.48 19.86 2.28
N ASP A 145 11.69 20.42 2.26
CA ASP A 145 12.29 20.99 3.47
C ASP A 145 11.46 22.17 4.00
N GLN A 146 10.95 23.01 3.10
CA GLN A 146 10.06 24.13 3.47
C GLN A 146 8.70 23.66 3.98
N PHE A 147 8.20 22.54 3.48
CA PHE A 147 6.97 21.93 3.95
C PHE A 147 7.13 21.41 5.38
N HIS A 148 8.18 20.63 5.63
CA HIS A 148 8.47 20.09 6.97
C HIS A 148 8.72 21.20 8.00
N ALA A 149 9.44 22.27 7.62
CA ALA A 149 9.69 23.40 8.52
C ALA A 149 8.43 24.20 8.93
N ARG A 150 7.29 24.01 8.25
CA ARG A 150 6.01 24.65 8.61
C ARG A 150 5.09 23.75 9.43
N ALA A 151 5.39 22.46 9.51
CA ALA A 151 4.57 21.47 10.20
C ALA A 151 4.90 21.35 11.70
N GLU A 152 6.02 21.93 12.13
CA GLU A 152 6.46 22.04 13.54
C GLU A 152 5.95 23.33 14.21
#